data_AF-A0AAV4A113-F1
#
_entry.id   AF-A0AAV4A113-F1
#
_cell.length_a   1.000
_cell.length_b   1.000
_cell.length_c   1.000
_cell.angle_alpha   90.00
_cell.angle_beta   90.00
_cell.angle_gamma   90.00
#
_symmetry.space_group_name_H-M   'P 1'
#
loop_
_entity.id
_entity.type
_entity.pdbx_description
1 polymer ?
#
loop_
_entity_poly.entity_id
_entity_poly.type
_entity_poly.pdbx_seq_one_letter_code
_entity_poly.pdbx_strand_id
1 'polypeptide(L)'
;MSVPDKVPDDDDDDDDDDDDDDDDDDDDDEMMIMMMMIMTSTHDIATPHSANLTQQWLQRYGWEILPHPVHSPDLAPSDFHLFGPLKRHLGGMAFEAEDDLISELRNWFDNLDVDFFRMGINSLLLRWQKCIDLHGDYDEK
;
A
#
# COMPACT_ATOMS: atom_id res chain seq x y z
N MET A 1 8.91 51.51 -63.14
CA MET A 1 8.08 52.03 -62.03
C MET A 1 7.62 50.82 -61.22
N SER A 2 8.17 50.65 -60.01
CA SER A 2 7.61 49.84 -58.89
C SER A 2 6.53 50.68 -58.18
N VAL A 3 5.57 50.25 -57.34
CA VAL A 3 5.23 49.07 -56.48
C VAL A 3 3.66 48.99 -56.44
N PRO A 4 2.88 48.17 -55.66
CA PRO A 4 3.02 47.71 -54.25
C PRO A 4 2.88 46.17 -54.06
N ASP A 5 3.60 45.55 -53.14
CA ASP A 5 3.23 45.29 -51.73
C ASP A 5 1.79 44.83 -51.49
N LYS A 6 1.65 43.57 -51.06
CA LYS A 6 0.44 43.03 -50.44
C LYS A 6 0.84 42.06 -49.32
N VAL A 7 0.82 42.59 -48.10
CA VAL A 7 0.58 41.93 -46.80
C VAL A 7 -0.87 42.37 -46.44
N PRO A 8 -1.72 41.66 -45.65
CA PRO A 8 -1.55 40.56 -44.67
C PRO A 8 -2.49 39.37 -45.03
N ASP A 9 -2.67 38.32 -44.23
CA ASP A 9 -3.58 38.28 -43.07
C ASP A 9 -3.08 37.27 -42.03
N ASP A 10 -3.04 37.77 -40.80
CA ASP A 10 -3.01 37.02 -39.54
C ASP A 10 -4.33 36.22 -39.37
N ASP A 11 -4.36 35.41 -38.32
CA ASP A 11 -5.50 34.69 -37.75
C ASP A 11 -5.70 33.26 -38.31
N ASP A 12 -5.21 32.26 -37.57
CA ASP A 12 -6.08 31.58 -36.62
C ASP A 12 -5.23 30.77 -35.63
N ASP A 13 -5.48 31.07 -34.36
CA ASP A 13 -5.13 30.28 -33.19
C ASP A 13 -5.70 28.86 -33.34
N ASP A 14 -4.88 27.84 -33.07
CA ASP A 14 -5.35 26.61 -32.44
C ASP A 14 -4.34 26.32 -31.32
N ASP A 15 -4.61 26.94 -30.17
CA ASP A 15 -4.45 26.27 -28.88
C ASP A 15 -5.17 24.91 -28.95
N ASP A 16 -4.58 23.88 -28.32
CA ASP A 16 -5.13 22.56 -27.93
C ASP A 16 -3.98 21.55 -28.12
N ASP A 17 -3.46 20.85 -27.13
CA ASP A 17 -3.84 20.68 -25.74
C ASP A 17 -2.58 20.24 -24.99
N ASP A 18 -2.58 20.55 -23.69
CA ASP A 18 -1.69 20.00 -22.69
C ASP A 18 -1.69 18.46 -22.74
N ASP A 19 -0.58 17.85 -23.19
CA ASP A 19 -0.21 16.52 -22.71
C ASP A 19 0.73 16.74 -21.51
N ASP A 20 0.13 17.17 -20.40
CA ASP A 20 0.65 16.88 -19.07
C ASP A 20 0.72 15.35 -18.94
N ASP A 21 1.84 14.75 -19.35
CA ASP A 21 2.25 13.39 -19.01
C ASP A 21 2.64 13.32 -17.50
N ASP A 22 1.82 13.91 -16.64
CA ASP A 22 1.90 13.83 -15.18
C ASP A 22 0.57 13.22 -14.71
N ASP A 23 0.37 11.91 -14.82
CA ASP A 23 -0.63 11.16 -14.03
C ASP A 23 -0.58 9.65 -14.34
N ASP A 24 0.48 8.95 -13.94
CA ASP A 24 0.43 7.48 -13.78
C ASP A 24 1.36 6.93 -12.68
N ASP A 25 1.94 7.79 -11.82
CA ASP A 25 2.71 7.34 -10.64
C ASP A 25 1.85 7.25 -9.35
N ASP A 26 0.57 7.65 -9.39
CA ASP A 26 -0.33 7.63 -8.23
C ASP A 26 -0.84 6.21 -7.86
N ASP A 27 -0.80 5.26 -8.80
CA ASP A 27 -1.26 3.87 -8.55
C ASP A 27 -0.32 3.12 -7.59
N ASP A 28 0.98 3.44 -7.60
CA ASP A 28 1.97 2.84 -6.70
C ASP A 28 1.80 3.35 -5.26
N ASP A 29 1.40 4.62 -5.09
CA ASP A 29 1.09 5.21 -3.79
C ASP A 29 -0.22 4.64 -3.20
N GLU A 30 -1.24 4.40 -4.04
CA GLU A 30 -2.47 3.72 -3.60
C GLU A 30 -2.22 2.26 -3.18
N MET A 31 -1.37 1.53 -3.91
CA MET A 31 -0.94 0.18 -3.51
C MET A 31 -0.12 0.20 -2.20
N MET A 32 0.75 1.20 -2.01
CA MET A 32 1.53 1.37 -0.80
C MET A 32 0.63 1.62 0.42
N ILE A 33 -0.47 2.33 0.23
CA ILE A 33 -1.46 2.65 1.27
C ILE A 33 -2.39 1.47 1.56
N MET A 34 -2.83 0.73 0.56
CA MET A 34 -3.61 -0.50 0.75
C MET A 34 -2.77 -1.59 1.43
N MET A 35 -1.48 -1.67 1.11
CA MET A 35 -0.49 -2.47 1.80
C MET A 35 -0.32 -1.99 3.25
N MET A 36 -0.19 -0.68 3.51
CA MET A 36 -0.03 -0.14 4.86
C MET A 36 -1.21 -0.48 5.78
N MET A 37 -2.44 -0.43 5.26
CA MET A 37 -3.66 -0.58 6.07
C MET A 37 -4.00 -2.04 6.41
N ILE A 38 -3.46 -3.00 5.67
CA ILE A 38 -3.63 -4.45 5.92
C ILE A 38 -2.39 -5.04 6.64
N MET A 39 -1.24 -4.36 6.55
CA MET A 39 0.06 -4.85 7.04
C MET A 39 0.48 -4.31 8.41
N THR A 40 -0.46 -4.17 9.33
CA THR A 40 -0.27 -3.49 10.62
C THR A 40 0.60 -4.26 11.62
N SER A 41 1.91 -4.31 11.38
CA SER A 41 2.89 -4.94 12.27
C SER A 41 3.04 -4.14 13.57
N THR A 42 3.56 -4.75 14.65
CA THR A 42 3.88 -4.14 15.98
C THR A 42 4.54 -2.75 16.03
N HIS A 43 4.99 -2.25 14.89
CA HIS A 43 5.45 -0.89 14.61
C HIS A 43 4.31 0.12 14.37
N ASP A 44 3.04 -0.26 14.51
CA ASP A 44 1.89 0.51 14.02
C ASP A 44 1.50 1.79 14.78
N ILE A 45 2.36 2.25 15.69
CA ILE A 45 2.35 3.64 16.19
C ILE A 45 3.69 4.31 15.86
N ALA A 46 4.35 3.87 14.79
CA ALA A 46 5.49 4.59 14.28
C ALA A 46 5.00 5.99 13.88
N THR A 47 5.79 6.98 14.26
CA THR A 47 5.51 8.40 14.06
C THR A 47 4.91 8.75 12.69
N PRO A 48 5.35 8.20 11.54
CA PRO A 48 4.71 8.49 10.25
C PRO A 48 3.25 8.02 10.13
N HIS A 49 2.85 6.90 10.73
CA HIS A 49 1.47 6.38 10.63
C HIS A 49 0.49 7.16 11.53
N SER A 50 1.00 7.68 12.65
CA SER A 50 0.27 8.59 13.55
C SER A 50 0.34 10.07 13.15
N ALA A 51 1.09 10.40 12.10
CA ALA A 51 1.32 11.79 11.69
C ALA A 51 0.01 12.44 11.24
N ASN A 52 -0.14 13.72 11.57
CA ASN A 52 -1.37 14.46 11.27
C ASN A 52 -1.68 14.48 9.75
N LEU A 53 -0.64 14.57 8.92
CA LEU A 53 -0.78 14.52 7.46
C LEU A 53 -1.40 13.21 6.99
N THR A 54 -0.90 12.06 7.48
CA THR A 54 -1.43 10.73 7.18
C THR A 54 -2.89 10.59 7.63
N GLN A 55 -3.22 11.10 8.82
CA GLN A 55 -4.58 11.06 9.36
C GLN A 55 -5.56 11.92 8.54
N GLN A 56 -5.14 13.11 8.10
CA GLN A 56 -5.94 13.98 7.22
C GLN A 56 -6.16 13.33 5.86
N TRP A 57 -5.13 12.70 5.29
CA TRP A 57 -5.25 11.97 4.04
C TRP A 57 -6.27 10.83 4.18
N LEU A 58 -6.15 9.96 5.19
CA LEU A 58 -7.09 8.86 5.40
C LEU A 58 -8.54 9.35 5.56
N GLN A 59 -8.75 10.47 6.27
CA GLN A 59 -10.07 11.09 6.41
C GLN A 59 -10.61 11.62 5.08
N ARG A 60 -9.76 12.23 4.24
CA ARG A 60 -10.14 12.76 2.92
C ARG A 60 -10.70 11.64 2.03
N TYR A 61 -10.11 10.45 2.08
CA TYR A 61 -10.54 9.30 1.30
C TYR A 61 -11.59 8.41 2.01
N GLY A 62 -12.06 8.83 3.19
CA GLY A 62 -13.15 8.15 3.92
C GLY A 62 -12.75 6.85 4.62
N TRP A 63 -11.46 6.63 4.86
CA TRP A 63 -10.95 5.44 5.54
C TRP A 63 -11.09 5.54 7.06
N GLU A 64 -11.60 4.49 7.69
CA GLU A 64 -11.68 4.37 9.14
C GLU A 64 -10.49 3.57 9.68
N ILE A 65 -9.77 4.16 10.64
CA ILE A 65 -8.64 3.50 11.30
C ILE A 65 -9.17 2.70 12.49
N LEU A 66 -8.95 1.39 12.46
CA LEU A 66 -9.26 0.53 13.59
C LEU A 66 -8.26 0.77 14.74
N PRO A 67 -8.71 0.90 15.99
CA PRO A 67 -7.80 1.04 17.12
C PRO A 67 -6.96 -0.23 17.27
N HIS A 68 -5.64 -0.08 17.23
CA HIS A 68 -4.69 -1.18 17.40
C HIS A 68 -3.88 -0.99 18.70
N PRO A 69 -3.81 -1.99 19.58
CA PRO A 69 -2.99 -1.92 20.79
C PRO A 69 -1.50 -1.93 20.46
N VAL A 70 -0.71 -1.19 21.25
CA VAL A 70 0.75 -1.12 21.06
C VAL A 70 1.37 -2.51 21.17
N HIS A 71 2.34 -2.83 20.31
CA HIS A 71 3.14 -4.07 20.36
C HIS A 71 2.33 -5.37 20.28
N SER A 72 1.27 -5.43 19.47
CA SER A 72 0.39 -6.61 19.37
C SER A 72 0.53 -7.37 18.03
N PRO A 73 1.65 -8.10 17.79
CA PRO A 73 1.87 -8.81 16.52
C PRO A 73 0.81 -9.89 16.30
N ASP A 74 0.30 -10.44 17.41
CA ASP A 74 -0.74 -11.46 17.36
C ASP A 74 -2.07 -10.95 16.82
N LEU A 75 -2.26 -9.64 16.72
CA LEU A 75 -3.46 -9.01 16.17
C LEU A 75 -3.25 -8.44 14.77
N ALA A 76 -2.08 -8.65 14.19
CA ALA A 76 -1.67 -8.17 12.89
C ALA A 76 -1.64 -9.32 11.85
N PRO A 77 -2.56 -9.36 10.86
CA PRO A 77 -2.59 -10.43 9.87
C PRO A 77 -1.28 -10.56 9.09
N SER A 78 -0.57 -9.46 8.85
CA SER A 78 0.78 -9.46 8.30
C SER A 78 1.75 -10.30 9.13
N ASP A 79 1.84 -10.02 10.43
CA ASP A 79 2.78 -10.68 11.33
C ASP A 79 2.42 -12.15 11.54
N PHE A 80 1.15 -12.44 11.83
CA PHE A 80 0.76 -13.80 12.24
C PHE A 80 0.44 -14.74 11.08
N HIS A 81 0.11 -14.22 9.89
CA HIS A 81 -0.36 -15.03 8.75
C HIS A 81 0.51 -14.88 7.51
N LEU A 82 0.92 -13.66 7.13
CA LEU A 82 1.62 -13.43 5.85
C LEU A 82 3.14 -13.61 5.93
N PHE A 83 3.80 -12.98 6.90
CA PHE A 83 5.26 -12.92 6.96
C PHE A 83 5.91 -14.26 7.29
N GLY A 84 5.23 -15.15 8.03
CA GLY A 84 5.73 -16.50 8.29
C GLY A 84 5.92 -17.31 7.00
N PRO A 85 4.87 -17.50 6.19
CA PRO A 85 4.97 -18.08 4.85
C PRO A 85 5.96 -17.37 3.93
N LEU A 86 5.94 -16.03 3.88
CA LEU A 86 6.85 -15.26 3.02
C LEU A 86 8.32 -15.51 3.38
N LYS A 87 8.67 -15.45 4.66
CA LYS A 87 10.05 -15.74 5.13
C LYS A 87 10.48 -17.16 4.80
N ARG A 88 9.56 -18.12 4.79
CA ARG A 88 9.84 -19.50 4.38
C ARG A 88 10.07 -19.61 2.88
N HIS A 89 9.32 -18.87 2.07
CA HIS A 89 9.49 -18.80 0.62
C HIS A 89 10.84 -18.21 0.23
N LEU A 90 11.16 -17.04 0.80
CA LEU A 90 12.42 -16.34 0.54
C LEU A 90 13.64 -17.00 1.22
N GLY A 91 13.40 -17.99 2.09
CA GLY A 91 14.43 -18.63 2.91
C GLY A 91 15.48 -19.32 2.05
N GLY A 92 16.69 -18.79 2.05
CA GLY A 92 17.83 -19.35 1.30
C GLY A 92 17.95 -18.87 -0.14
N MET A 93 17.09 -17.94 -0.57
CA MET A 93 17.27 -17.23 -1.83
C MET A 93 18.29 -16.10 -1.65
N ALA A 94 19.10 -15.86 -2.68
CA ALA A 94 19.99 -14.71 -2.78
C ALA A 94 19.62 -13.95 -4.04
N PHE A 95 19.51 -12.63 -3.92
CA PHE A 95 19.14 -11.73 -5.01
C PHE A 95 20.35 -10.84 -5.31
N GLU A 96 20.67 -10.65 -6.59
CA GLU A 96 21.80 -9.81 -7.01
C GLU A 96 21.35 -8.35 -7.16
N ALA A 97 20.10 -8.13 -7.56
CA ALA A 97 19.46 -6.82 -7.65
C ALA A 97 18.14 -6.76 -6.88
N GLU A 98 17.69 -5.52 -6.62
CA GLU A 98 16.39 -5.24 -6.02
C GLU A 98 15.24 -5.70 -6.94
N ASP A 99 15.37 -5.49 -8.24
CA ASP A 99 14.36 -5.91 -9.24
C ASP A 99 14.12 -7.42 -9.21
N ASP A 100 15.14 -8.23 -8.92
CA ASP A 100 15.02 -9.68 -8.78
C ASP A 100 14.15 -10.04 -7.56
N LEU A 101 14.36 -9.33 -6.44
CA LEU A 101 13.56 -9.50 -5.23
C LEU A 101 12.11 -9.06 -5.46
N ILE A 102 11.90 -7.90 -6.09
CA ILE A 102 10.55 -7.39 -6.39
C ILE A 102 9.80 -8.36 -7.29
N SER A 103 10.47 -8.88 -8.33
CA SER A 103 9.87 -9.85 -9.25
C SER A 103 9.50 -11.15 -8.55
N GLU A 104 10.35 -11.66 -7.66
CA GLU A 104 10.06 -12.86 -6.88
C GLU A 104 8.91 -12.64 -5.90
N LEU A 105 8.85 -11.47 -5.25
CA LEU A 105 7.74 -11.10 -4.37
C LEU A 105 6.42 -11.05 -5.13
N ARG A 106 6.38 -10.37 -6.28
CA ARG A 106 5.20 -10.30 -7.16
C ARG A 106 4.73 -11.70 -7.56
N ASN A 107 5.64 -12.52 -8.05
CA ASN A 107 5.35 -13.91 -8.41
C ASN A 107 4.80 -14.70 -7.21
N TRP A 108 5.37 -14.54 -6.01
CA TRP A 108 4.85 -15.21 -4.81
C TRP A 108 3.41 -14.79 -4.50
N PHE A 109 3.12 -13.49 -4.52
CA PHE A 109 1.78 -12.95 -4.28
C PHE A 109 0.76 -13.39 -5.33
N ASP A 110 1.13 -13.40 -6.62
CA ASP A 110 0.27 -13.83 -7.73
C ASP A 110 -0.14 -15.31 -7.63
N ASN A 111 0.67 -16.11 -6.93
CA ASN A 111 0.40 -17.53 -6.69
C ASN A 111 -0.37 -17.80 -5.38
N LEU A 112 -0.71 -16.77 -4.59
CA LEU A 112 -1.53 -16.93 -3.40
C LEU A 112 -3.02 -17.00 -3.77
N ASP A 113 -3.71 -17.96 -3.16
CA ASP A 113 -5.17 -18.06 -3.28
C ASP A 113 -5.85 -16.91 -2.52
N VAL A 114 -6.96 -16.40 -3.05
CA VAL A 114 -7.84 -15.46 -2.33
C VAL A 114 -8.25 -16.03 -0.97
N ASP A 115 -8.45 -17.36 -0.88
CA ASP A 115 -8.77 -18.03 0.37
C ASP A 115 -7.63 -17.94 1.41
N PHE A 116 -6.37 -17.80 0.98
CA PHE A 116 -5.26 -17.55 1.90
C PHE A 116 -5.48 -16.23 2.67
N PHE A 117 -5.81 -15.15 1.96
CA PHE A 117 -6.07 -13.85 2.59
C PHE A 117 -7.33 -13.88 3.45
N ARG A 118 -8.40 -14.52 2.96
CA ARG A 118 -9.64 -14.68 3.73
C ARG A 118 -9.42 -15.41 5.05
N MET A 119 -8.61 -16.47 5.05
CA MET A 119 -8.28 -17.18 6.29
C MET A 119 -7.53 -16.29 7.28
N GLY A 120 -6.57 -15.48 6.81
CA GLY A 120 -5.84 -14.53 7.65
C GLY A 120 -6.77 -13.52 8.32
N ILE A 121 -7.66 -12.90 7.54
CA ILE A 121 -8.64 -11.92 8.04
C ILE A 121 -9.64 -12.59 8.99
N ASN A 122 -10.22 -13.73 8.62
CA ASN A 122 -11.19 -14.42 9.48
C ASN A 122 -10.59 -14.90 10.81
N SER A 123 -9.28 -15.14 10.85
CA SER A 123 -8.57 -15.50 12.08
C SER A 123 -8.46 -14.34 13.08
N LEU A 124 -8.68 -13.09 12.66
CA LEU A 124 -8.70 -11.93 13.57
C LEU A 124 -9.77 -12.06 14.63
N LEU A 125 -10.99 -12.49 14.26
CA LEU A 125 -12.09 -12.62 15.21
C LEU A 125 -11.74 -13.58 16.36
N LEU A 126 -11.12 -14.71 16.02
CA LEU A 126 -10.67 -15.69 17.01
C LEU A 126 -9.54 -15.14 17.88
N ARG A 127 -8.60 -14.40 17.29
CA ARG A 127 -7.47 -13.79 18.01
C ARG A 127 -7.91 -12.65 18.93
N TRP A 128 -8.86 -11.83 18.52
CA TRP A 128 -9.49 -10.83 19.38
C TRP A 128 -10.21 -11.46 20.56
N GLN A 129 -10.99 -12.51 20.32
CA GLN A 129 -11.64 -13.22 21.42
C GLN A 129 -10.61 -13.78 22.40
N LYS A 130 -9.52 -14.36 21.89
CA LYS A 130 -8.44 -14.88 22.71
C LYS A 130 -7.75 -13.80 23.54
N CYS A 131 -7.47 -12.64 22.95
CA CYS A 131 -6.91 -11.49 23.65
C CYS A 131 -7.84 -11.00 24.78
N ILE A 132 -9.15 -10.99 24.54
CA ILE A 132 -10.15 -10.65 25.57
C ILE A 132 -10.13 -11.67 26.71
N ASP A 133 -10.11 -12.96 26.38
CA ASP A 133 -10.10 -14.06 27.36
C ASP A 133 -8.82 -14.07 28.20
N LEU A 134 -7.70 -13.63 27.63
CA LEU A 134 -6.40 -13.46 28.30
C LEU A 134 -6.25 -12.10 28.98
N HIS A 135 -7.29 -11.27 29.03
CA HIS A 135 -7.25 -9.92 29.61
C HIS A 135 -6.14 -9.02 29.02
N GLY A 136 -5.84 -9.19 27.74
CA GLY A 136 -4.81 -8.43 27.03
C GLY A 136 -3.39 -8.99 27.17
N ASP A 137 -3.21 -10.16 27.79
CA ASP A 137 -1.91 -10.85 27.84
C ASP A 137 -1.63 -11.59 26.51
N TYR A 138 -0.34 -11.81 26.24
CA TYR A 138 0.08 -12.55 25.06
C TYR A 138 -0.29 -14.03 25.21
N ASP A 139 -0.63 -14.65 24.09
CA ASP A 139 -0.75 -16.10 24.06
C ASP A 139 0.65 -16.71 23.98
N GLU A 140 1.21 -17.06 25.14
CA GLU A 140 2.42 -17.88 25.20
C GLU A 140 2.08 -19.27 24.62
N LYS A 141 2.53 -19.54 23.39
CA LYS A 141 2.55 -20.90 22.83
C LYS A 141 3.74 -21.71 23.30
#